data_AF-A0A0G0ZVU8-F1
#
_entry.id   AF-A0A0G0ZVU8-F1
#
_cell.length_a   1.000
_cell.length_b   1.000
_cell.length_c   1.000
_cell.angle_alpha   90.00
_cell.angle_beta   90.00
_cell.angle_gamma   90.00
#
_symmetry.space_group_name_H-M   'P 1'
#
loop_
_entity.id
_entity.type
_entity.pdbx_description
1 polymer ?
#
loop_
_entity_poly.entity_id
_entity_poly.type
_entity_poly.pdbx_seq_one_letter_code
_entity_poly.pdbx_strand_id
1 'polypeptide(L)'
;MKLKQQEIPLSNGFSFVIITFDMSELIITKEQVKRIAHLCKLQLTEAELEKFSQMFTQTLAVIDVLNELDTSDVPETYQVTGLGNVFQEDVEQKGTLTQEEVLKNAKNKKRGLIVTKGVFDR
;
A
#
# COMPACT_ATOMS: atom_id res chain seq x y z
N MET A 1 -11.47 11.23 -9.80
CA MET A 1 -11.96 12.60 -10.12
C MET A 1 -13.49 12.71 -10.36
N LYS A 2 -14.30 12.98 -9.33
CA LYS A 2 -15.71 13.37 -9.50
C LYS A 2 -15.86 14.89 -9.37
N LEU A 3 -16.19 15.55 -10.47
CA LEU A 3 -16.50 16.98 -10.48
C LEU A 3 -17.93 17.18 -10.00
N LYS A 4 -18.12 17.97 -8.94
CA LYS A 4 -19.46 18.33 -8.46
C LYS A 4 -19.85 19.66 -9.08
N GLN A 5 -20.91 19.65 -9.87
CA GLN A 5 -21.47 20.87 -10.45
C GLN A 5 -22.52 21.43 -9.49
N GLN A 6 -22.34 22.68 -9.07
CA GLN A 6 -23.35 23.41 -8.30
C GLN A 6 -23.73 24.67 -9.07
N GLU A 7 -25.02 24.79 -9.41
CA GLU A 7 -25.59 25.98 -10.03
C GLU A 7 -26.03 26.96 -8.93
N ILE A 8 -25.51 28.19 -8.98
CA ILE A 8 -25.93 29.28 -8.11
C ILE A 8 -26.73 30.28 -8.95
N PRO A 9 -28.04 30.46 -8.69
CA PRO A 9 -28.85 31.43 -9.43
C PRO A 9 -28.53 32.85 -8.96
N LEU A 10 -28.23 33.76 -9.90
CA LEU A 10 -28.09 35.20 -9.64
C LEU A 10 -29.40 35.92 -9.99
N SER A 11 -29.67 37.07 -9.33
CA SER A 11 -30.96 37.78 -9.43
C SER A 11 -31.33 38.27 -10.84
N ASN A 12 -30.40 38.21 -11.81
CA ASN A 12 -30.58 38.68 -13.17
C ASN A 12 -30.79 37.55 -14.18
N GLY A 13 -31.16 36.35 -13.73
CA GLY A 13 -31.43 35.21 -14.63
C GLY A 13 -30.18 34.52 -15.19
N PHE A 14 -29.00 34.87 -14.67
CA PHE A 14 -27.74 34.18 -14.97
C PHE A 14 -27.44 33.16 -13.87
N SER A 15 -27.10 31.92 -14.26
CA SER A 15 -26.59 30.90 -13.35
C SER A 15 -25.07 30.83 -13.50
N PHE A 16 -24.34 30.86 -12.38
CA PHE A 16 -22.91 30.56 -12.38
C PHE A 16 -22.73 29.08 -12.00
N VAL A 17 -22.01 28.33 -12.84
CA VAL A 17 -21.63 26.94 -12.54
C VAL A 17 -20.27 26.98 -11.84
N ILE A 18 -20.25 26.69 -10.54
CA ILE A 18 -18.99 26.44 -9.85
C ILE A 18 -18.68 24.95 -10.00
N ILE A 19 -17.56 24.65 -10.65
CA ILE A 19 -16.98 23.31 -10.65
C ILE A 19 -16.10 23.23 -9.40
N THR A 20 -16.57 22.55 -8.36
CA THR A 20 -15.76 22.28 -7.17
C THR A 20 -15.10 20.91 -7.30
N PHE A 21 -13.80 20.86 -7.02
CA PHE A 21 -13.06 19.61 -6.85
C PHE A 21 -13.29 19.13 -5.42
N ASP A 22 -13.91 17.96 -5.27
CA ASP A 22 -14.14 17.36 -3.95
C ASP A 22 -12.86 16.69 -3.44
N MET A 23 -12.04 17.45 -2.72
CA MET A 23 -10.81 16.97 -2.09
C MET A 23 -11.06 15.99 -0.93
N SER A 24 -12.30 15.82 -0.45
CA SER A 24 -12.59 15.10 0.79
C SER A 24 -12.32 13.60 0.72
N GLU A 25 -12.40 13.01 -0.47
CA GLU A 25 -12.20 11.56 -0.72
C GLU A 25 -10.72 11.14 -0.67
N LEU A 26 -9.77 12.07 -0.87
CA LEU A 26 -8.34 11.76 -0.98
C LEU A 26 -7.54 12.01 0.32
N ILE A 27 -8.18 12.59 1.34
CA ILE A 27 -7.50 12.93 2.59
C ILE A 27 -7.33 11.67 3.44
N ILE A 28 -6.07 11.30 3.68
CA ILE A 28 -5.72 10.18 4.54
C ILE A 28 -5.58 10.65 5.98
N THR A 29 -6.39 10.09 6.88
CA THR A 29 -6.37 10.46 8.31
C THR A 29 -5.22 9.76 9.06
N LYS A 30 -4.80 10.34 10.18
CA LYS A 30 -3.82 9.72 11.08
C LYS A 30 -4.20 8.31 11.53
N GLU A 31 -5.49 8.08 11.75
CA GLU A 31 -5.99 6.77 12.17
C GLU A 31 -5.79 5.72 11.08
N GLN A 32 -6.01 6.10 9.81
CA GLN A 32 -5.71 5.24 8.66
C GLN A 32 -4.19 4.97 8.56
N VAL A 33 -3.34 5.99 8.73
CA VAL A 33 -1.87 5.81 8.77
C VAL A 33 -1.48 4.86 9.90
N LYS A 34 -2.06 5.01 11.09
CA LYS A 34 -1.79 4.16 12.25
C LYS A 34 -2.20 2.71 11.98
N ARG A 35 -3.34 2.49 11.32
CA ARG A 35 -3.80 1.16 10.91
C ARG A 35 -2.84 0.52 9.91
N ILE A 36 -2.40 1.28 8.90
CA ILE A 36 -1.42 0.80 7.92
C ILE A 36 -0.09 0.46 8.59
N ALA A 37 0.41 1.33 9.48
CA ALA A 37 1.63 1.09 10.24
C ALA A 37 1.55 -0.20 11.07
N HIS A 38 0.40 -0.48 11.68
CA HIS A 38 0.17 -1.74 12.41
C HIS A 38 0.23 -2.98 11.51
N LEU A 39 -0.29 -2.91 10.28
CA LEU A 39 -0.22 -3.99 9.30
C LEU A 39 1.23 -4.23 8.86
N CYS A 40 1.98 -3.16 8.62
CA CYS A 40 3.39 -3.19 8.23
C CYS A 40 4.35 -3.44 9.40
N LYS A 41 3.85 -3.60 10.63
CA LYS A 41 4.65 -3.75 11.87
C LYS A 41 5.65 -2.60 12.10
N LEU A 42 5.27 -1.39 11.68
CA LEU A 42 6.04 -0.16 11.90
C LEU A 42 5.56 0.55 13.16
N GLN A 43 6.51 1.02 13.96
CA GLN A 43 6.24 1.90 15.10
C GLN A 43 6.49 3.34 14.64
N LEU A 44 5.45 4.17 14.69
CA LEU A 44 5.50 5.57 14.27
C LEU A 44 5.17 6.47 15.44
N THR A 45 5.89 7.59 15.53
CA THR A 45 5.60 8.68 16.47
C THR A 45 4.43 9.52 15.97
N GLU A 46 3.81 10.31 16.86
CA GLU A 46 2.69 11.19 16.50
C GLU A 46 3.07 12.22 15.42
N ALA A 47 4.30 12.74 15.46
CA ALA A 47 4.82 13.65 14.45
C ALA A 47 4.97 12.97 13.08
N GLU A 48 5.38 11.70 13.05
CA GLU A 48 5.47 10.91 11.82
C GLU A 48 4.08 10.57 11.28
N LEU A 49 3.09 10.29 12.14
CA LEU A 49 1.71 10.04 11.71
C LEU A 49 1.11 11.25 10.97
N GLU A 50 1.32 12.47 11.49
CA GLU A 50 0.91 13.70 10.81
C GLU A 50 1.62 13.86 9.47
N LYS A 51 2.95 13.67 9.46
CA LYS A 51 3.75 13.81 8.24
C LYS A 51 3.30 12.82 7.16
N PHE A 52 3.12 11.55 7.52
CA PHE A 52 2.71 10.51 6.57
C PHE A 52 1.27 10.69 6.10
N SER A 53 0.37 11.18 6.94
CA SER A 53 -1.00 11.54 6.54
C SER A 53 -0.98 12.55 5.38
N GLN A 54 -0.19 13.62 5.51
CA GLN A 54 -0.05 14.64 4.47
C GLN A 54 0.64 14.09 3.21
N MET A 55 1.73 13.34 3.37
CA MET A 55 2.47 12.76 2.25
C MET A 55 1.65 11.74 1.46
N PHE A 56 0.88 10.88 2.13
CA PHE A 56 0.03 9.90 1.46
C PHE A 56 -1.12 10.59 0.73
N THR A 57 -1.73 11.61 1.32
CA THR A 57 -2.75 12.43 0.65
C THR A 57 -2.21 13.03 -0.65
N GLN A 58 -1.01 13.61 -0.62
CA GLN A 58 -0.35 14.16 -1.82
C GLN A 58 -0.02 13.08 -2.86
N THR A 59 0.49 11.93 -2.41
CA THR A 59 0.85 10.83 -3.31
C THR A 59 -0.38 10.24 -4.00
N LEU A 60 -1.48 10.04 -3.28
CA LEU A 60 -2.72 9.53 -3.84
C LEU A 60 -3.37 10.54 -4.80
N ALA A 61 -3.23 11.84 -4.54
CA ALA A 61 -3.68 12.85 -5.49
C ALA A 61 -2.94 12.77 -6.84
N VAL A 62 -1.64 12.43 -6.83
CA VAL A 62 -0.88 12.20 -8.08
C VAL A 62 -1.35 10.92 -8.78
N ILE A 63 -1.63 9.85 -8.02
CA ILE A 63 -2.11 8.58 -8.57
C ILE A 63 -3.54 8.69 -9.12
N ASP A 64 -4.37 9.60 -8.60
CA ASP A 64 -5.76 9.79 -9.07
C ASP A 64 -5.82 10.20 -10.56
N VAL A 65 -4.75 10.76 -11.12
CA VAL A 65 -4.64 11.06 -12.56
C VAL A 65 -4.84 9.80 -13.42
N LEU A 66 -4.48 8.62 -12.89
CA LEU A 66 -4.70 7.35 -13.61
C LEU A 66 -6.19 7.03 -13.82
N ASN A 67 -7.09 7.59 -13.02
CA ASN A 67 -8.54 7.39 -13.17
C ASN A 67 -9.15 8.15 -14.36
N GLU A 68 -8.38 9.02 -15.03
CA GLU A 68 -8.82 9.70 -16.26
C GLU A 68 -8.81 8.77 -17.49
N LEU A 69 -8.13 7.62 -17.39
CA LEU A 69 -8.01 6.65 -18.47
C LEU A 69 -9.06 5.54 -18.35
N ASP A 70 -9.78 5.27 -19.44
CA ASP A 70 -10.68 4.11 -19.52
C ASP A 70 -9.87 2.83 -19.74
N THR A 71 -9.99 1.89 -18.79
CA THR A 71 -9.29 0.60 -18.79
C THR A 71 -10.26 -0.58 -18.88
N SER A 72 -11.55 -0.35 -19.14
CA SER A 72 -12.59 -1.39 -19.16
C SER A 72 -12.35 -2.51 -20.18
N ASP A 73 -11.73 -2.18 -21.32
CA ASP A 73 -11.43 -3.12 -22.40
C ASP A 73 -9.98 -3.65 -22.41
N VAL A 74 -9.17 -3.29 -21.40
CA VAL A 74 -7.76 -3.68 -21.32
C VAL A 74 -7.56 -4.73 -20.22
N PRO A 75 -7.09 -5.95 -20.53
CA PRO A 75 -6.80 -6.94 -19.51
C PRO A 75 -5.64 -6.52 -18.61
N GLU A 76 -5.70 -6.90 -17.33
CA GLU A 76 -4.62 -6.65 -16.38
C GLU A 76 -3.31 -7.30 -16.82
N THR A 77 -2.20 -6.59 -16.64
CA THR A 77 -0.86 -7.12 -16.95
C THR A 77 -0.19 -7.66 -15.69
N TYR A 78 -0.12 -8.98 -15.54
CA TYR A 78 0.56 -9.64 -14.41
C TYR A 78 2.07 -9.84 -14.62
N GLN A 79 2.48 -10.05 -15.87
CA GLN A 79 3.87 -10.30 -16.25
C GLN A 79 4.13 -9.85 -17.70
N VAL A 80 5.38 -9.53 -18.01
CA VAL A 80 5.78 -9.01 -19.33
C VAL A 80 6.56 -10.02 -20.18
N THR A 81 6.95 -11.17 -19.60
CA THR A 81 7.88 -12.13 -20.24
C THR A 81 7.19 -13.34 -20.85
N GLY A 82 5.87 -13.50 -20.66
CA GLY A 82 5.13 -14.64 -21.19
C GLY A 82 5.45 -15.97 -20.51
N LEU A 83 6.03 -15.93 -19.30
CA LEU A 83 6.33 -17.11 -18.51
C LEU A 83 5.06 -17.92 -18.24
N GLY A 84 5.11 -19.22 -18.54
CA GLY A 84 4.08 -20.17 -18.11
C GLY A 84 4.36 -20.71 -16.72
N ASN A 85 3.58 -21.71 -16.32
CA ASN A 85 3.82 -22.44 -15.08
C ASN A 85 5.20 -23.13 -15.13
N VAL A 86 6.09 -22.77 -14.21
CA VAL A 86 7.39 -23.40 -14.03
C VAL A 86 7.26 -24.43 -12.90
N PHE A 87 7.37 -25.70 -13.25
CA PHE A 87 7.30 -26.80 -12.29
C PHE A 87 8.72 -27.24 -11.91
N GLN A 88 8.90 -27.58 -10.63
CA GLN A 88 10.10 -28.20 -10.12
C GLN A 88 9.83 -29.69 -9.90
N GLU A 89 10.77 -30.54 -10.32
CA GLU A 89 10.69 -31.99 -10.06
C GLU A 89 10.79 -32.29 -8.56
N ASP A 90 10.02 -33.28 -8.11
CA ASP A 90 10.05 -33.79 -6.74
C ASP A 90 11.22 -34.76 -6.54
N VAL A 91 12.43 -34.21 -6.61
CA VAL A 91 13.69 -34.93 -6.43
C VAL A 91 14.55 -34.25 -5.37
N GLU A 92 15.39 -35.03 -4.68
CA GLU A 92 16.32 -34.48 -3.69
C GLU A 92 17.21 -33.41 -4.32
N GLN A 93 17.07 -32.19 -3.83
CA GLN A 93 17.86 -31.07 -4.33
C GLN A 93 19.25 -31.06 -3.71
N LYS A 94 20.27 -30.93 -4.55
CA LYS A 94 21.64 -30.64 -4.11
C LYS A 94 21.69 -29.19 -3.66
N GLY A 95 22.20 -28.93 -2.45
CA GLY A 95 22.41 -27.57 -1.95
C GLY A 95 21.66 -27.20 -0.67
N THR A 96 21.20 -28.17 0.12
CA THR A 96 20.70 -27.89 1.47
C THR A 96 21.80 -27.23 2.30
N LEU A 97 21.51 -26.04 2.82
CA LEU A 97 22.42 -25.34 3.72
C LEU A 97 22.59 -26.14 5.02
N THR A 98 23.82 -26.18 5.53
CA THR A 98 24.12 -26.72 6.85
C THR A 98 23.46 -25.86 7.94
N GLN A 99 23.23 -26.45 9.11
CA GLN A 99 22.67 -25.72 10.26
C GLN A 99 23.51 -24.48 10.61
N GLU A 100 24.84 -24.57 10.48
CA GLU A 100 25.75 -23.46 10.75
C GLU A 100 25.55 -22.31 9.76
N GLU A 101 25.43 -22.60 8.46
CA GLU A 101 25.20 -21.61 7.40
C GLU A 101 23.87 -20.89 7.58
N VAL A 102 22.79 -21.63 7.84
CA VAL A 102 21.45 -21.05 8.09
C VAL A 102 21.49 -20.11 9.29
N LEU A 103 22.17 -20.53 10.36
CA LEU A 103 22.19 -19.75 11.59
C LEU A 103 23.21 -18.62 11.55
N LYS A 104 24.13 -18.54 10.58
CA LYS A 104 25.25 -17.58 10.56
C LYS A 104 24.83 -16.15 10.92
N ASN A 105 23.74 -15.66 10.33
CA ASN A 105 23.24 -14.28 10.52
C ASN A 105 22.17 -14.12 11.60
N ALA A 106 21.75 -15.19 12.27
CA ALA A 106 20.73 -15.11 13.31
C ALA A 106 21.28 -14.37 14.54
N LYS A 107 20.57 -13.32 14.98
CA LYS A 107 20.97 -12.49 16.14
C LYS A 107 21.07 -13.31 17.43
N ASN A 108 20.12 -14.20 17.69
CA ASN A 108 20.08 -15.06 18.86
C ASN A 108 19.93 -16.52 18.42
N LYS A 109 20.82 -17.39 18.91
CA LYS A 109 20.88 -18.82 18.57
C LYS A 109 20.93 -19.64 19.84
N LYS A 110 20.22 -20.76 19.91
CA LYS A 110 20.32 -21.70 21.03
C LYS A 110 19.99 -23.12 20.56
N ARG A 111 20.87 -24.08 20.86
CA ARG A 111 20.68 -25.51 20.53
C ARG A 111 20.28 -25.74 19.06
N GLY A 112 20.93 -25.03 18.12
CA GLY A 112 20.64 -25.18 16.69
C GLY A 112 19.37 -24.49 16.18
N LEU A 113 18.76 -23.59 16.97
CA LEU A 113 17.52 -22.88 16.64
C LEU A 113 17.69 -21.36 16.69
N ILE A 114 16.90 -20.65 15.88
CA ILE A 114 16.73 -19.19 15.98
C ILE A 114 15.82 -18.89 17.16
N VAL A 115 16.26 -18.02 18.07
CA VAL A 115 15.52 -17.69 19.29
C VAL A 115 14.74 -16.39 19.10
N THR A 116 13.43 -16.46 19.32
CA THR A 116 12.52 -15.29 19.37
C THR A 116 11.98 -15.07 20.77
N LYS A 117 11.31 -13.93 20.99
CA LYS A 117 10.47 -13.75 22.18
C LYS A 117 9.29 -14.73 22.11
N GLY A 118 8.86 -15.26 23.25
CA GLY A 118 7.65 -16.08 23.33
C GLY A 118 6.42 -15.24 22.98
N VAL A 119 5.45 -15.84 22.30
CA VAL A 119 4.24 -15.17 21.78
C VAL A 119 3.01 -15.40 22.66
N PHE A 120 3.21 -15.65 23.95
CA PHE A 120 2.14 -16.02 24.88
C PHE A 120 1.49 -14.80 25.53
N ASP A 121 0.94 -13.92 24.71
CA ASP A 121 -0.09 -12.97 25.13
C ASP A 121 -1.32 -13.25 24.26
N ARG A 122 -2.33 -13.90 24.85
CA ARG A 122 -3.66 -14.09 24.25
C ARG A 122 -4.62 -13.08 24.85
#